data_AF-A0A3E0ND35-F1
#
_entry.id   AF-A0A3E0ND35-F1
#
_cell.length_a   1.000
_cell.length_b   1.000
_cell.length_c   1.000
_cell.angle_alpha   90.00
_cell.angle_beta   90.00
_cell.angle_gamma   90.00
#
_symmetry.space_group_name_H-M   'P 1'
#
loop_
_entity.id
_entity.type
_entity.pdbx_description
1 polymer ?
#
loop_
_entity_poly.entity_id
_entity_poly.type
_entity_poly.pdbx_seq_one_letter_code
_entity_poly.pdbx_strand_id
1 'polypeptide(L)'
;MTPQDRERLGGDLEAAWQRLGTAGMWRELRGCTYEQAVCEVAQLLGFLRPEDRDWLLGEFGLSVDVELAMEQAIEDGHLVLNEQLREVYWAGEQIEIDWYRHSVLWDFFWQLCRYGKAGKPVDRFAFGEHAHRDIVANQKSRLLKIEAFPTEIGVLVEPVARGSQQLHLEPFRIRVFEMSGLDDLVEWHP
;
A
#
# COMPACT_ATOMS: atom_id res chain seq x y z
N MET A 1 -10.64 -11.75 11.48
CA MET A 1 -11.18 -11.57 10.12
C MET A 1 -12.43 -10.72 10.20
N THR A 2 -12.42 -9.57 9.52
CA THR A 2 -13.51 -8.59 9.49
C THR A 2 -14.46 -8.85 8.32
N PRO A 3 -15.66 -8.22 8.27
CA PRO A 3 -16.53 -8.27 7.09
C PRO A 3 -15.84 -7.75 5.82
N GLN A 4 -14.97 -6.74 5.95
CA GLN A 4 -14.22 -6.18 4.83
C GLN A 4 -13.17 -7.16 4.31
N ASP A 5 -12.51 -7.92 5.19
CA ASP A 5 -11.57 -8.98 4.78
C ASP A 5 -12.29 -10.05 3.96
N ARG A 6 -13.49 -10.43 4.41
CA ARG A 6 -14.31 -11.44 3.73
C ARG A 6 -14.72 -10.99 2.34
N GLU A 7 -15.11 -9.72 2.18
CA GLU A 7 -15.43 -9.14 0.88
C GLU A 7 -14.22 -9.14 -0.06
N ARG A 8 -13.03 -8.75 0.43
CA ARG A 8 -11.79 -8.78 -0.36
C ARG A 8 -11.42 -10.18 -0.85
N LEU A 9 -11.76 -11.21 -0.08
CA LEU A 9 -11.54 -12.59 -0.46
C LEU A 9 -12.65 -13.16 -1.38
N GLY A 10 -13.68 -12.37 -1.70
CA GLY A 10 -14.77 -12.74 -2.60
C GLY A 10 -16.06 -13.20 -1.91
N GLY A 11 -16.20 -12.99 -0.60
CA GLY A 11 -17.41 -13.31 0.18
C GLY A 11 -17.52 -14.76 0.65
N ASP A 12 -16.88 -15.69 -0.06
CA ASP A 12 -16.81 -17.11 0.26
C ASP A 12 -15.38 -17.51 0.67
N LEU A 13 -15.22 -17.84 1.95
CA LEU A 13 -13.92 -18.16 2.52
C LEU A 13 -13.39 -19.51 2.04
N GLU A 14 -14.27 -20.49 1.86
CA GLU A 14 -13.85 -21.83 1.43
C GLU A 14 -13.37 -21.77 -0.02
N ALA A 15 -14.13 -21.10 -0.90
CA ALA A 15 -13.71 -20.86 -2.27
C ALA A 15 -12.40 -20.05 -2.34
N ALA A 16 -12.24 -19.02 -1.50
CA ALA A 16 -11.01 -18.26 -1.43
C ALA A 16 -9.81 -19.12 -1.00
N TRP A 17 -9.99 -19.96 0.02
CA TRP A 17 -8.94 -20.85 0.51
C TRP A 17 -8.57 -21.93 -0.51
N GLN A 18 -9.53 -22.53 -1.20
CA GLN A 18 -9.24 -23.47 -2.29
C GLN A 18 -8.44 -22.83 -3.43
N ARG A 19 -8.72 -21.55 -3.72
CA ARG A 19 -8.04 -20.81 -4.80
C ARG A 19 -6.65 -20.31 -4.42
N LEU A 20 -6.48 -19.79 -3.20
CA LEU A 20 -5.29 -19.03 -2.79
C LEU A 20 -4.43 -19.76 -1.75
N GLY A 21 -5.00 -20.72 -1.04
CA GLY A 21 -4.43 -21.25 0.20
C GLY A 21 -4.32 -20.19 1.30
N THR A 22 -3.87 -20.62 2.48
CA THR A 22 -3.78 -19.73 3.66
C THR A 22 -2.83 -18.55 3.44
N ALA A 23 -1.63 -18.80 2.89
CA ALA A 23 -0.65 -17.75 2.63
C ALA A 23 -1.12 -16.80 1.51
N GLY A 24 -1.79 -17.31 0.47
CA GLY A 24 -2.32 -16.43 -0.58
C GLY A 24 -3.45 -15.54 -0.09
N MET A 25 -4.32 -16.03 0.78
CA MET A 25 -5.33 -15.19 1.44
C MET A 25 -4.68 -14.13 2.34
N TRP A 26 -3.65 -14.50 3.10
CA TRP A 26 -2.90 -13.56 3.93
C TRP A 26 -2.26 -12.46 3.10
N ARG A 27 -1.60 -12.84 2.00
CA ARG A 27 -1.02 -11.91 1.02
C ARG A 27 -2.05 -10.93 0.48
N GLU A 28 -3.21 -11.43 0.06
CA GLU A 28 -4.30 -10.61 -0.48
C GLU A 28 -4.79 -9.58 0.53
N LEU A 29 -4.87 -9.96 1.81
CA LEU A 29 -5.34 -9.10 2.88
C LEU A 29 -4.27 -8.08 3.31
N ARG A 30 -3.00 -8.46 3.40
CA ARG A 30 -1.93 -7.60 3.92
C ARG A 30 -1.18 -6.79 2.88
N GLY A 31 -1.35 -7.12 1.59
CA GLY A 31 -0.62 -6.47 0.50
C GLY A 31 0.90 -6.65 0.64
N CYS A 32 1.33 -7.83 1.10
CA CYS A 32 2.74 -8.21 1.24
C CYS A 32 3.19 -9.16 0.11
N THR A 33 4.45 -9.58 0.13
CA THR A 33 4.95 -10.62 -0.78
C THR A 33 4.44 -12.01 -0.36
N TYR A 34 4.59 -13.02 -1.23
CA TYR A 34 4.15 -14.37 -0.90
C TYR A 34 5.05 -15.00 0.18
N GLU A 35 6.35 -14.75 0.09
CA GLU A 35 7.38 -15.18 1.03
C GLU A 35 7.08 -14.64 2.43
N GLN A 36 6.79 -13.34 2.53
CA GLN A 36 6.37 -12.71 3.78
C GLN A 36 5.11 -13.37 4.35
N ALA A 37 4.10 -13.58 3.50
CA ALA A 37 2.86 -14.21 3.92
C ALA A 37 3.05 -15.64 4.44
N VAL A 38 3.94 -16.43 3.81
CA VAL A 38 4.28 -17.78 4.28
C VAL A 38 4.94 -17.74 5.65
N CYS A 39 5.95 -16.88 5.83
CA CYS A 39 6.68 -16.74 7.10
C CYS A 39 5.75 -16.27 8.24
N GLU A 40 4.92 -15.26 8.01
CA GLU A 40 3.97 -14.74 9.01
C GLU A 40 2.90 -15.77 9.37
N VAL A 41 2.30 -16.44 8.38
CA VAL A 41 1.29 -17.49 8.64
C VAL A 41 1.91 -18.66 9.40
N ALA A 42 3.11 -19.11 9.01
CA ALA A 42 3.78 -20.21 9.68
C ALA A 42 4.13 -19.87 11.14
N GLN A 43 4.55 -18.63 11.43
CA GLN A 43 4.76 -18.16 12.80
C GLN A 43 3.45 -18.16 13.60
N LEU A 44 2.37 -17.59 13.05
CA LEU A 44 1.07 -17.52 13.71
C LEU A 44 0.47 -18.89 14.03
N LEU A 45 0.75 -19.89 13.20
CA LEU A 45 0.33 -21.28 13.41
C LEU A 45 1.28 -22.07 14.33
N GLY A 46 2.36 -21.45 14.81
CA GLY A 46 3.34 -22.07 15.71
C GLY A 46 4.33 -23.02 15.02
N PHE A 47 4.44 -22.97 13.69
CA PHE A 47 5.44 -23.74 12.93
C PHE A 47 6.81 -23.06 12.87
N LEU A 48 6.86 -21.74 13.11
CA LEU A 48 8.10 -20.97 13.19
C LEU A 48 8.18 -20.20 14.51
N ARG A 49 9.37 -20.15 15.10
CA ARG A 49 9.66 -19.21 16.19
C ARG A 49 9.91 -17.81 15.60
N PRO A 50 9.75 -16.73 16.39
CA PRO A 50 10.01 -15.37 15.91
C PRO A 50 11.40 -15.20 15.28
N GLU A 51 12.44 -15.79 15.87
CA GLU A 51 13.81 -15.66 15.39
C GLU A 51 14.02 -16.38 14.05
N ASP A 52 13.35 -17.52 13.86
CA ASP A 52 13.41 -18.27 12.60
C ASP A 52 12.63 -17.55 11.49
N ARG A 53 11.52 -16.87 11.85
CA ARG A 53 10.78 -16.00 10.92
C ARG A 53 11.68 -14.84 10.46
N ASP A 54 12.29 -14.13 11.39
CA ASP A 54 13.10 -12.94 11.09
C ASP A 54 14.31 -13.31 10.23
N TRP A 55 14.96 -14.44 10.54
CA TRP A 55 16.04 -14.98 9.72
C TRP A 55 15.56 -15.31 8.29
N LEU A 56 14.44 -16.03 8.13
CA LEU A 56 13.90 -16.36 6.81
C LEU A 56 13.50 -15.12 6.00
N LEU A 57 12.91 -14.12 6.64
CA LEU A 57 12.60 -12.85 5.98
C LEU A 57 13.89 -12.19 5.47
N GLY A 58 14.95 -12.18 6.28
CA GLY A 58 16.27 -11.69 5.88
C GLY A 58 16.85 -12.43 4.67
N GLU A 59 16.70 -13.76 4.59
CA GLU A 59 17.12 -14.55 3.42
C GLU A 59 16.37 -14.16 2.14
N PHE A 60 15.15 -13.62 2.26
CA PHE A 60 14.37 -13.07 1.15
C PHE A 60 14.62 -11.57 0.91
N GLY A 61 15.57 -10.95 1.60
CA GLY A 61 15.82 -9.51 1.52
C GLY A 61 14.75 -8.66 2.20
N LEU A 62 13.91 -9.25 3.06
CA LEU A 62 12.86 -8.53 3.79
C LEU A 62 13.35 -8.23 5.20
N SER A 63 13.32 -6.95 5.58
CA SER A 63 13.71 -6.52 6.92
C SER A 63 12.50 -6.37 7.86
N VAL A 64 12.70 -6.71 9.13
CA VAL A 64 11.76 -6.40 10.22
C VAL A 64 12.03 -5.03 10.84
N ASP A 65 13.22 -4.47 10.57
CA ASP A 65 13.55 -3.08 10.85
C ASP A 65 12.90 -2.20 9.79
N VAL A 66 12.10 -1.24 10.24
CA VAL A 66 11.28 -0.38 9.37
C VAL A 66 12.15 0.53 8.49
N GLU A 67 13.26 1.05 9.01
CA GLU A 67 14.14 1.93 8.24
C GLU A 67 14.81 1.13 7.11
N LEU A 68 15.38 -0.03 7.44
CA LEU A 68 15.96 -0.94 6.45
C LEU A 68 14.91 -1.46 5.45
N ALA A 69 13.68 -1.72 5.90
CA ALA A 69 12.60 -2.16 5.01
C ALA A 69 12.18 -1.06 4.02
N MET A 70 12.21 0.21 4.48
CA MET A 70 11.97 1.37 3.63
C MET A 70 13.10 1.55 2.61
N GLU A 71 14.36 1.52 3.05
CA GLU A 71 15.54 1.62 2.18
C GLU A 71 15.52 0.53 1.10
N GLN A 72 15.32 -0.74 1.48
CA GLN A 72 15.23 -1.83 0.54
C GLN A 72 14.08 -1.63 -0.48
N ALA A 73 12.92 -1.17 -0.01
CA ALA A 73 11.80 -0.91 -0.91
C ALA A 73 12.09 0.23 -1.92
N ILE A 74 12.85 1.24 -1.50
CA ILE A 74 13.33 2.30 -2.39
C ILE A 74 14.28 1.66 -3.42
N GLU A 75 15.30 0.92 -2.98
CA GLU A 75 16.26 0.24 -3.87
C GLU A 75 15.60 -0.69 -4.88
N ASP A 76 14.58 -1.44 -4.47
CA ASP A 76 13.78 -2.33 -5.33
C ASP A 76 12.90 -1.58 -6.35
N GLY A 77 12.82 -0.25 -6.24
CA GLY A 77 12.02 0.59 -7.12
C GLY A 77 10.51 0.49 -6.85
N HIS A 78 10.12 0.21 -5.61
CA HIS A 78 8.73 0.26 -5.18
C HIS A 78 8.23 1.71 -5.09
N LEU A 79 6.90 1.86 -5.01
CA LEU A 79 6.26 3.12 -4.63
C LEU A 79 6.27 3.21 -3.12
N VAL A 80 7.09 4.11 -2.58
CA VAL A 80 7.29 4.26 -1.13
C VAL A 80 6.77 5.62 -0.68
N LEU A 81 5.97 5.64 0.39
CA LEU A 81 5.47 6.87 1.01
C LEU A 81 5.88 6.89 2.48
N ASN A 82 6.48 8.00 2.93
CA ASN A 82 6.83 8.25 4.33
C ASN A 82 5.98 9.40 4.87
N GLU A 83 5.12 9.13 5.86
CA GLU A 83 4.22 10.14 6.44
C GLU A 83 4.96 11.22 7.23
N GLN A 84 5.97 10.83 8.01
CA GLN A 84 6.68 11.70 8.92
C GLN A 84 7.36 12.85 8.18
N LEU A 85 8.08 12.49 7.11
CA LEU A 85 8.84 13.44 6.28
C LEU A 85 8.02 13.97 5.10
N ARG A 86 6.85 13.37 4.83
CA ARG A 86 6.05 13.58 3.62
C ARG A 86 6.88 13.42 2.36
N GLU A 87 7.56 12.30 2.28
CA GLU A 87 8.40 11.95 1.13
C GLU A 87 7.74 10.83 0.33
N VAL A 88 7.98 10.86 -0.98
CA VAL A 88 7.55 9.82 -1.89
C VAL A 88 8.74 9.42 -2.74
N TYR A 89 8.94 8.12 -2.88
CA TYR A 89 9.96 7.54 -3.74
C TYR A 89 9.30 6.64 -4.78
N TRP A 90 9.85 6.64 -5.98
CA TRP A 90 9.42 5.80 -7.08
C TRP A 90 10.60 5.37 -7.93
N ALA A 91 10.66 4.08 -8.28
CA ALA A 91 11.73 3.53 -9.11
C ALA A 91 13.15 3.82 -8.59
N GLY A 92 13.33 3.93 -7.26
CA GLY A 92 14.61 4.21 -6.61
C GLY A 92 14.93 5.68 -6.41
N GLU A 93 14.08 6.59 -6.88
CA GLU A 93 14.33 8.03 -6.82
C GLU A 93 13.27 8.76 -5.99
N GLN A 94 13.69 9.82 -5.30
CA GLN A 94 12.77 10.70 -4.59
C GLN A 94 12.00 11.58 -5.58
N ILE A 95 10.69 11.67 -5.40
CA ILE A 95 9.84 12.61 -6.13
C ILE A 95 9.94 13.98 -5.45
N GLU A 96 10.74 14.87 -6.01
CA GLU A 96 11.02 16.22 -5.48
C GLU A 96 9.82 17.18 -5.60
N ILE A 97 8.80 16.97 -4.78
CA ILE A 97 7.62 17.83 -4.64
C ILE A 97 7.56 18.36 -3.21
N ASP A 98 7.26 19.65 -3.04
CA ASP A 98 6.96 20.23 -1.73
C ASP A 98 5.56 19.79 -1.27
N TRP A 99 5.48 18.58 -0.72
CA TRP A 99 4.23 17.96 -0.25
C TRP A 99 3.58 18.72 0.92
N TYR A 100 4.34 19.56 1.64
CA TYR A 100 3.78 20.45 2.67
C TYR A 100 2.97 21.57 2.03
N ARG A 101 3.47 22.22 0.96
CA ARG A 101 2.70 23.22 0.19
C ARG A 101 1.53 22.60 -0.57
N HIS A 102 1.66 21.34 -0.96
CA HIS A 102 0.65 20.58 -1.68
C HIS A 102 -0.15 19.62 -0.77
N SER A 103 -0.44 20.02 0.48
CA SER A 103 -1.08 19.16 1.49
C SER A 103 -2.34 18.41 1.02
N VAL A 104 -3.23 19.08 0.28
CA VAL A 104 -4.45 18.43 -0.26
C VAL A 104 -4.12 17.34 -1.28
N LEU A 105 -3.06 17.51 -2.07
CA LEU A 105 -2.61 16.50 -3.04
C LEU A 105 -1.82 15.39 -2.35
N TRP A 106 -1.08 15.71 -1.29
CA TRP A 106 -0.48 14.71 -0.40
C TRP A 106 -1.58 13.79 0.17
N ASP A 107 -2.62 14.35 0.80
CA ASP A 107 -3.71 13.56 1.39
C ASP A 107 -4.42 12.69 0.35
N PHE A 108 -4.64 13.25 -0.86
CA PHE A 108 -5.18 12.49 -1.98
C PHE A 108 -4.29 11.32 -2.39
N PHE A 109 -3.00 11.57 -2.60
CA PHE A 109 -2.06 10.57 -3.08
C PHE A 109 -1.81 9.49 -2.02
N TRP A 110 -1.73 9.89 -0.75
CA TRP A 110 -1.66 8.99 0.40
C TRP A 110 -2.84 8.01 0.45
N GLN A 111 -4.08 8.52 0.34
CA GLN A 111 -5.27 7.67 0.31
C GLN A 111 -5.31 6.77 -0.93
N LEU A 112 -4.94 7.30 -2.10
CA LEU A 112 -4.85 6.52 -3.33
C LEU A 112 -3.90 5.33 -3.18
N CYS A 113 -2.72 5.53 -2.58
CA CYS A 113 -1.74 4.47 -2.35
C CYS A 113 -2.23 3.45 -1.31
N ARG A 114 -2.87 3.89 -0.21
CA ARG A 114 -3.45 2.97 0.78
C ARG A 114 -4.54 2.08 0.16
N TYR A 115 -5.44 2.67 -0.62
CA TYR A 115 -6.48 1.91 -1.32
C TYR A 115 -5.87 0.99 -2.39
N GLY A 116 -4.86 1.47 -3.13
CA GLY A 116 -4.10 0.65 -4.08
C GLY A 116 -3.45 -0.57 -3.42
N LYS A 117 -2.76 -0.39 -2.28
CA LYS A 117 -2.17 -1.49 -1.49
C LYS A 117 -3.24 -2.44 -0.94
N ALA A 118 -4.44 -1.94 -0.64
CA ALA A 118 -5.58 -2.79 -0.27
C ALA A 118 -6.26 -3.50 -1.46
N GLY A 119 -5.82 -3.23 -2.71
CA GLY A 119 -6.43 -3.74 -3.93
C GLY A 119 -7.80 -3.13 -4.23
N LYS A 120 -8.11 -1.95 -3.70
CA LYS A 120 -9.42 -1.30 -3.80
C LYS A 120 -9.37 -0.03 -4.64
N PRO A 121 -10.47 0.32 -5.33
CA PRO A 121 -10.61 1.64 -5.91
C PRO A 121 -10.86 2.70 -4.84
N VAL A 122 -10.28 3.88 -5.03
CA VAL A 122 -10.60 5.06 -4.25
C VAL A 122 -11.77 5.81 -4.89
N ASP A 123 -12.72 6.25 -4.07
CA ASP A 123 -13.83 7.09 -4.47
C ASP A 123 -13.94 8.33 -3.57
N ARG A 124 -14.98 9.15 -3.77
CA ARG A 124 -15.18 10.36 -2.97
C ARG A 124 -15.34 10.08 -1.47
N PHE A 125 -15.87 8.93 -1.07
CA PHE A 125 -16.17 8.65 0.34
C PHE A 125 -14.91 8.38 1.15
N ALA A 126 -13.80 8.01 0.49
CA ALA A 126 -12.48 7.99 1.11
C ALA A 126 -12.02 9.36 1.65
N PHE A 127 -12.65 10.45 1.20
CA PHE A 127 -12.34 11.84 1.59
C PHE A 127 -13.45 12.48 2.44
N GLY A 128 -14.35 11.67 2.99
CA GLY A 128 -15.46 12.11 3.84
C GLY A 128 -16.79 12.28 3.10
N GLU A 129 -17.89 12.25 3.86
CA GLU A 129 -19.26 12.21 3.31
C GLU A 129 -19.66 13.42 2.46
N HIS A 130 -19.01 14.57 2.71
CA HIS A 130 -19.29 15.84 2.03
C HIS A 130 -18.33 16.13 0.87
N ALA A 131 -17.46 15.19 0.51
CA ALA A 131 -16.53 15.38 -0.60
C ALA A 131 -17.26 15.55 -1.94
N HIS A 132 -16.73 16.44 -2.78
CA HIS A 132 -17.27 16.69 -4.11
C HIS A 132 -17.24 15.40 -4.95
N ARG A 133 -18.26 15.18 -5.80
CA ARG A 133 -18.39 13.95 -6.60
C ARG A 133 -17.18 13.67 -7.48
N ASP A 134 -16.58 14.73 -8.01
CA ASP A 134 -15.45 14.65 -8.93
C ASP A 134 -14.09 14.85 -8.24
N ILE A 135 -14.03 14.76 -6.90
CA ILE A 135 -12.80 15.00 -6.15
C ILE A 135 -11.64 14.14 -6.67
N VAL A 136 -11.88 12.85 -6.90
CA VAL A 136 -10.85 11.91 -7.34
C VAL A 136 -10.27 12.30 -8.71
N ALA A 137 -11.15 12.57 -9.69
CA ALA A 137 -10.73 12.98 -11.03
C ALA A 137 -10.03 14.34 -11.04
N ASN A 138 -10.53 15.30 -10.25
CA ASN A 138 -9.95 16.64 -10.14
C ASN A 138 -8.56 16.60 -9.48
N GLN A 139 -8.40 15.85 -8.38
CA GLN A 139 -7.10 15.75 -7.71
C GLN A 139 -6.09 14.97 -8.55
N LYS A 140 -6.49 13.88 -9.22
CA LYS A 140 -5.62 13.21 -10.21
C LYS A 140 -5.14 14.20 -11.28
N SER A 141 -6.06 14.96 -11.87
CA SER A 141 -5.71 15.96 -12.90
C SER A 141 -4.76 17.03 -12.38
N ARG A 142 -4.92 17.47 -11.12
CA ARG A 142 -4.02 18.44 -10.49
C ARG A 142 -2.65 17.85 -10.19
N LEU A 143 -2.60 16.60 -9.72
CA LEU A 143 -1.36 15.89 -9.43
C LEU A 143 -0.51 15.73 -10.70
N LEU A 144 -1.15 15.32 -11.81
CA LEU A 144 -0.53 15.19 -13.13
C LEU A 144 -0.02 16.51 -13.76
N LYS A 145 -0.43 17.66 -13.21
CA LYS A 145 0.05 18.97 -13.66
C LYS A 145 1.32 19.41 -12.93
N ILE A 146 1.73 18.71 -11.88
CA ILE A 146 3.01 18.97 -11.21
C ILE A 146 4.09 18.37 -12.08
N GLU A 147 5.02 19.21 -12.55
CA GLU A 147 6.10 18.81 -13.47
C GLU A 147 6.97 17.68 -12.91
N ALA A 148 7.27 17.75 -11.60
CA ALA A 148 8.06 16.72 -10.91
C ALA A 148 7.30 15.41 -10.64
N PHE A 149 5.99 15.35 -10.89
CA PHE A 149 5.23 14.13 -10.63
C PHE A 149 5.40 13.12 -11.78
N PRO A 150 5.82 11.86 -11.50
CA PRO A 150 6.05 10.87 -12.54
C PRO A 150 4.79 10.55 -13.33
N THR A 151 4.86 10.73 -14.66
CA THR A 151 3.74 10.43 -15.56
C THR A 151 3.38 8.94 -15.56
N GLU A 152 4.36 8.08 -15.31
CA GLU A 152 4.26 6.63 -15.20
C GLU A 152 3.26 6.25 -14.11
N ILE A 153 3.36 6.84 -12.93
CA ILE A 153 2.40 6.61 -11.83
C ILE A 153 1.01 7.09 -12.27
N GLY A 154 0.92 8.25 -12.91
CA GLY A 154 -0.34 8.81 -13.36
C GLY A 154 -1.09 7.98 -14.41
N VAL A 155 -0.36 7.24 -15.25
CA VAL A 155 -0.91 6.26 -16.20
C VAL A 155 -1.48 5.05 -15.46
N LEU A 156 -0.83 4.59 -14.39
CA LEU A 156 -1.32 3.47 -13.58
C LEU A 156 -2.62 3.79 -12.81
N VAL A 157 -3.00 5.05 -12.66
CA VAL A 157 -4.26 5.43 -12.00
C VAL A 157 -5.41 5.40 -13.00
N GLU A 158 -6.21 4.35 -13.05
CA GLU A 158 -7.27 4.21 -14.05
C GLU A 158 -8.68 4.36 -13.46
N PRO A 159 -9.67 4.89 -14.20
CA PRO A 159 -11.06 4.84 -13.79
C PRO A 159 -11.61 3.41 -13.88
N VAL A 160 -12.19 2.88 -12.80
CA VAL A 160 -12.78 1.53 -12.78
C VAL A 160 -14.31 1.52 -12.67
N ALA A 161 -14.89 2.59 -12.09
CA ALA A 161 -16.33 2.80 -12.06
C ALA A 161 -16.63 4.30 -12.04
N ARG A 162 -17.92 4.66 -12.10
CA ARG A 162 -18.34 6.06 -12.09
C ARG A 162 -17.92 6.74 -10.78
N GLY A 163 -16.99 7.68 -10.88
CA GLY A 163 -16.52 8.47 -9.74
C GLY A 163 -15.46 7.79 -8.88
N SER A 164 -14.91 6.65 -9.33
CA SER A 164 -13.80 5.97 -8.66
C SER A 164 -12.60 5.81 -9.59
N GLN A 165 -11.42 5.71 -8.98
CA GLN A 165 -10.16 5.42 -9.67
C GLN A 165 -9.38 4.37 -8.88
N GLN A 166 -8.51 3.63 -9.55
CA GLN A 166 -7.68 2.61 -8.92
C GLN A 166 -6.24 2.77 -9.38
N LEU A 167 -5.30 2.66 -8.44
CA LEU A 167 -3.90 2.53 -8.77
C LEU A 167 -3.62 1.07 -9.15
N HIS A 168 -3.37 0.82 -10.43
CA HIS A 168 -3.02 -0.49 -10.97
C HIS A 168 -1.53 -0.79 -10.77
N LEU A 169 -1.14 -0.93 -9.52
CA LEU A 169 0.18 -1.41 -9.11
C LEU A 169 -0.01 -2.61 -8.18
N GLU A 170 0.88 -3.60 -8.25
CA GLU A 170 0.79 -4.76 -7.38
C GLU A 170 0.90 -4.32 -5.91
N PRO A 171 0.02 -4.79 -5.01
CA PRO A 171 -0.02 -4.33 -3.62
C PRO A 171 1.32 -4.31 -2.89
N PHE A 172 2.15 -5.34 -3.10
CA PHE A 172 3.46 -5.45 -2.43
C PHE A 172 4.47 -4.41 -2.95
N ARG A 173 4.24 -3.83 -4.14
CA ARG A 173 5.04 -2.73 -4.70
C ARG A 173 4.62 -1.36 -4.18
N ILE A 174 3.60 -1.27 -3.32
CA ILE A 174 3.19 -0.05 -2.64
C ILE A 174 3.55 -0.21 -1.16
N ARG A 175 4.52 0.56 -0.67
CA ARG A 175 4.96 0.55 0.73
C ARG A 175 4.61 1.89 1.37
N VAL A 176 3.76 1.85 2.38
CA VAL A 176 3.23 3.05 3.05
C VAL A 176 3.71 3.01 4.48
N PHE A 177 4.52 3.97 4.88
CA PHE A 177 5.08 4.08 6.23
C PHE A 177 4.40 5.23 6.96
N GLU A 178 3.60 4.88 7.98
CA GLU A 178 2.77 5.81 8.74
C GLU A 178 3.25 5.91 10.20
N MET A 179 2.95 7.04 10.84
CA MET A 179 3.27 7.24 12.24
C MET A 179 2.28 6.47 13.12
N SER A 180 2.79 5.51 13.89
CA SER A 180 2.05 4.82 14.94
C SER A 180 2.41 5.42 16.30
N GLY A 181 1.41 5.97 16.99
CA GLY A 181 1.64 6.58 18.31
C GLY A 181 2.37 7.92 18.21
N LEU A 182 3.37 8.14 19.07
CA LEU A 182 4.06 9.44 19.15
C LEU A 182 5.29 9.54 18.23
N ASP A 183 6.10 8.48 18.10
CA ASP A 183 7.38 8.54 17.38
C ASP A 183 7.74 7.26 16.60
N ASP A 184 6.84 6.26 16.53
CA ASP A 184 7.17 4.99 15.87
C ASP A 184 6.68 4.99 14.42
N LEU A 185 7.60 5.04 13.45
CA LEU A 185 7.26 4.79 12.05
C LEU A 185 7.02 3.29 11.86
N VAL A 186 5.90 2.92 11.23
CA VAL A 186 5.55 1.53 10.92
C VAL A 186 5.06 1.40 9.49
N GLU A 187 5.25 0.24 8.87
CA GLU A 187 4.55 -0.02 7.61
C GLU A 187 3.06 -0.25 7.87
N TRP A 188 2.24 0.51 7.17
CA TRP A 188 0.80 0.33 7.16
C TRP A 188 0.41 -0.91 6.36
N HIS A 189 -0.42 -1.77 6.97
CA HIS A 189 -1.07 -2.89 6.32
C HIS A 189 -2.60 -2.73 6.33
N PRO A 190 -3.30 -3.09 5.24
CA PRO A 190 -4.76 -3.08 5.19
C PRO A 190 -5.47 -4.01 6.17
#